data_AF-A0A820V2B3-F1
#
_entry.id   AF-A0A820V2B3-F1
#
_cell.length_a   1.000
_cell.length_b   1.000
_cell.length_c   1.000
_cell.angle_alpha   90.00
_cell.angle_beta   90.00
_cell.angle_gamma   90.00
#
_symmetry.space_group_name_H-M   'P 1'
#
loop_
_entity.id
_entity.type
_entity.pdbx_description
1 polymer ?
#
loop_
_entity_poly.entity_id
_entity_poly.type
_entity_poly.pdbx_seq_one_letter_code
_entity_poly.pdbx_strand_id
1 'polypeptide(L)' 'MATHAGNPNMELLIPMINQLQHIFTSVNAKLTLTLPQIAVVGAQSAGKSSVLENIVGR' A
#
# COMPACT_ATOMS: atom_id res chain seq x y z
N MET A 1 3.43 6.60 -28.70
CA MET A 1 3.73 6.27 -27.30
C MET A 1 2.52 6.67 -26.46
N ALA A 2 1.56 5.76 -26.26
CA ALA A 2 0.42 6.03 -25.37
C ALA A 2 0.90 5.81 -23.94
N THR A 3 1.00 6.87 -23.15
CA THR A 3 1.17 6.77 -21.71
C THR A 3 -0.06 6.04 -21.17
N HIS A 4 0.13 4.86 -20.57
CA HIS A 4 -0.90 4.21 -19.78
C HIS A 4 -1.16 5.14 -18.59
N ALA A 5 -2.14 6.04 -18.73
CA ALA A 5 -2.69 6.75 -17.58
C ALA A 5 -3.19 5.67 -16.60
N GLY A 6 -2.74 5.75 -15.35
CA GLY A 6 -3.20 4.85 -14.30
C GLY A 6 -4.73 4.84 -14.22
N ASN A 7 -5.31 3.79 -13.65
CA ASN A 7 -6.76 3.77 -13.45
C ASN A 7 -7.15 4.98 -12.58
N PRO A 8 -7.91 5.97 -13.10
CA PRO A 8 -8.17 7.22 -12.38
C PRO A 8 -8.96 6.98 -11.09
N ASN A 9 -9.74 5.89 -11.03
CA ASN A 9 -10.42 5.49 -9.80
C ASN A 9 -9.42 5.02 -8.73
N MET A 10 -8.31 4.41 -9.13
CA MET A 10 -7.26 3.96 -8.20
C MET A 10 -6.42 5.12 -7.67
N GLU A 11 -6.23 6.18 -8.45
CA GLU A 11 -5.51 7.38 -7.99
C GLU A 11 -6.21 8.05 -6.80
N LEU A 12 -7.54 8.01 -6.76
CA LEU A 12 -8.32 8.50 -5.62
C LEU A 12 -8.45 7.44 -4.50
N LEU A 13 -8.60 6.17 -4.86
CA LEU A 13 -8.88 5.10 -3.91
C LEU A 13 -7.65 4.74 -3.05
N ILE A 14 -6.44 4.76 -3.62
CA ILE A 14 -5.20 4.42 -2.90
C ILE A 14 -5.00 5.35 -1.68
N PRO A 15 -5.02 6.69 -1.82
CA PRO A 15 -4.92 7.61 -0.68
C PRO A 15 -6.02 7.39 0.38
N MET A 16 -7.27 7.20 -0.05
CA MET A 16 -8.41 7.00 0.85
C MET A 16 -8.28 5.72 1.68
N ILE A 17 -7.90 4.61 1.05
CA ILE A 17 -7.66 3.34 1.75
C ILE A 17 -6.52 3.49 2.75
N ASN A 18 -5.42 4.13 2.36
CA ASN A 18 -4.27 4.34 3.23
C ASN A 18 -4.64 5.19 4.46
N GLN A 19 -5.46 6.23 4.28
CA GLN A 19 -5.95 7.07 5.39
C GLN A 19 -6.82 6.28 6.37
N LEU A 20 -7.76 5.47 5.87
CA LEU A 20 -8.58 4.62 6.73
C LEU A 20 -7.72 3.63 7.52
N GLN A 21 -6.79 2.94 6.86
CA GLN A 21 -5.85 2.03 7.54
C GLN A 21 -5.06 2.76 8.64
N HIS A 22 -4.58 3.98 8.37
CA HIS A 22 -3.87 4.78 9.35
C HIS A 22 -4.73 5.15 10.57
N ILE A 23 -6.00 5.53 10.36
CA ILE A 23 -6.92 5.85 11.47
C ILE A 23 -7.19 4.62 12.34
N PHE A 24 -7.53 3.47 11.73
CA PHE A 24 -7.85 2.26 12.51
C PHE A 24 -6.64 1.72 13.27
N THR A 25 -5.44 1.79 12.67
CA THR A 25 -4.20 1.41 13.35
C THR A 25 -3.83 2.38 14.48
N SER A 26 -4.06 3.69 14.32
CA SER A 26 -3.72 4.70 15.35
C SER A 26 -4.63 4.63 16.57
N VAL A 27 -5.92 4.29 16.40
CA VAL A 27 -6.87 4.12 17.51
C VAL A 27 -6.87 2.71 18.10
N ASN A 28 -5.99 1.82 17.63
CA ASN A 28 -5.97 0.39 17.98
C ASN A 28 -7.35 -0.27 17.83
N ALA A 29 -8.17 0.21 16.89
CA ALA A 29 -9.50 -0.32 16.65
C ALA A 29 -9.41 -1.50 15.69
N LYS A 30 -10.16 -2.55 16.00
CA LYS A 30 -10.28 -3.70 15.10
C LYS A 30 -11.10 -3.27 13.89
N LEU A 31 -10.45 -3.16 12.74
CA LEU A 31 -11.12 -2.95 11.47
C LEU A 31 -11.88 -4.24 11.10
N THR A 32 -13.21 -4.18 11.13
CA THR A 32 -14.10 -5.28 10.71
C THR A 32 -14.26 -5.37 9.19
N LEU A 33 -13.88 -4.32 8.47
CA LEU A 33 -13.88 -4.25 7.01
C LEU A 33 -12.52 -4.74 6.47
N THR A 34 -12.50 -5.63 5.49
CA THR A 34 -11.24 -6.01 4.84
C THR A 34 -10.88 -4.95 3.80
N LEU A 35 -9.92 -4.08 4.12
CA LEU A 35 -9.37 -3.12 3.16
C LEU A 35 -8.26 -3.79 2.33
N PRO A 36 -8.17 -3.49 1.02
CA PRO A 36 -7.03 -3.88 0.20
C PRO A 36 -5.71 -3.35 0.80
N GLN A 37 -4.75 -4.25 1.04
CA GLN A 37 -3.44 -3.91 1.60
C GLN A 37 -2.34 -4.71 0.90
N ILE A 38 -1.17 -4.10 0.75
CA ILE A 38 0.02 -4.79 0.25
C ILE A 38 0.90 -5.11 1.45
N ALA A 39 1.05 -6.40 1.74
CA ALA A 39 1.91 -6.90 2.80
C ALA A 39 3.16 -7.55 2.20
N VAL A 40 4.33 -7.29 2.80
CA VAL A 40 5.59 -7.90 2.39
C VAL A 40 6.00 -8.94 3.43
N VAL A 41 6.11 -10.20 3.01
CA VAL A 41 6.49 -11.34 3.86
C VAL A 41 7.73 -12.01 3.29
N GLY A 42 8.60 -12.53 4.17
CA GLY A 42 9.81 -13.24 3.76
C GLY A 42 10.87 -13.29 4.86
N ALA A 43 11.83 -14.20 4.70
CA ALA A 43 12.93 -14.42 5.65
C ALA A 43 13.71 -13.13 5.95
N GLN A 44 14.36 -13.07 7.12
CA GLN A 44 15.30 -12.00 7.43
C GLN A 44 16.33 -11.89 6.30
N SER A 45 16.68 -10.67 5.90
CA SER A 45 17.65 -10.41 4.82
C SER A 45 17.26 -10.88 3.41
N ALA A 46 16.03 -11.33 3.17
CA ALA A 46 15.53 -11.67 1.82
C ALA A 46 15.35 -10.46 0.87
N GLY A 47 15.86 -9.27 1.24
CA GLY A 47 15.79 -8.08 0.39
C GLY A 47 14.44 -7.36 0.37
N LYS A 48 13.54 -7.61 1.32
CA LYS A 48 12.19 -6.97 1.40
C LYS A 48 12.24 -5.44 1.25
N SER A 49 13.14 -4.77 1.97
CA SER A 49 13.31 -3.32 1.88
C SER A 49 13.87 -2.89 0.52
N SER A 50 14.86 -3.62 -0.01
CA SER A 50 15.47 -3.34 -1.31
C SER A 50 14.48 -3.48 -2.47
N VAL A 51 13.55 -4.44 -2.39
CA VAL A 51 12.44 -4.56 -3.36
C VAL A 51 11.50 -3.36 -3.27
N LEU A 52 11.14 -2.90 -2.06
CA LEU A 52 10.29 -1.73 -1.89
C LEU A 52 10.97 -0.44 -2.38
N GLU A 53 12.26 -0.27 -2.12
CA GLU A 53 13.07 0.86 -2.60
C GLU A 53 13.08 0.91 -4.14
N ASN A 54 13.31 -0.23 -4.79
CA ASN A 54 13.26 -0.37 -6.24
C ASN A 54 11.87 -0.04 -6.83
N ILE A 55 10.78 -0.41 -6.15
CA ILE A 55 9.41 -0.10 -6.58
C ILE A 55 9.11 1.40 -6.45
N VAL A 56 9.59 2.04 -5.38
CA VAL A 56 9.40 3.48 -5.13
C VAL A 56 10.32 4.33 -6.02
N GLY A 57 11.40 3.73 -6.56
CA GLY A 57 12.35 4.41 -7.45
C GLY A 57 13.32 5.31 -6.69
N ARG A 58 13.70 4.92 -5.47
CA ARG A 58 14.75 5.58 -4.68
C ARG A 58 16.02 4.74 -4.63
#